data_AF-A0A382ZD79-F1
#
_entry.id   AF-A0A382ZD79-F1
#
_cell.length_a   1.000
_cell.length_b   1.000
_cell.length_c   1.000
_cell.angle_alpha   90.00
_cell.angle_beta   90.00
_cell.angle_gamma   90.00
#
_symmetry.space_group_name_H-M   'P 1'
#
loop_
_entity.id
_entity.type
_entity.pdbx_description
1 polymer ?
#
loop_
_entity_poly.entity_id
_entity_poly.type
_entity_poly.pdbx_seq_one_letter_code
_entity_poly.pdbx_strand_id
1 'polypeptide(L)'
;VPKDVVTSSSRLLEKQITEYQDLGTTVIRQCVDAHWLAELSRAIEEDIRSPGPFYHGYKSEGDRGRFHGNLRLWEHDRTFREFCLASALPQIAARFLASQKVNLLYDQLFVKEPGTLNRTRWHNDQPYWPIRGWQVLSFWIALDPVRHDSGALEFIAGSHRWDRWFQPEAFGDTVGQDEYMANSDYEPMPDIQNQRADY
;
A
#
# COMPACT_ATOMS: atom_id res chain seq x y z
N VAL A 1 3.46 -24.07 -21.58
CA VAL A 1 2.43 -24.05 -20.51
C VAL A 1 1.11 -24.56 -21.09
N PRO A 2 0.39 -25.50 -20.45
CA PRO A 2 -0.87 -26.02 -20.98
C PRO A 2 -1.93 -24.91 -21.12
N LYS A 3 -2.73 -24.93 -22.20
CA LYS A 3 -3.77 -23.92 -22.48
C LYS A 3 -4.79 -23.76 -21.35
N ASP A 4 -5.02 -24.83 -20.58
CA ASP A 4 -5.99 -24.84 -19.48
C ASP A 4 -5.53 -24.04 -18.25
N VAL A 5 -4.23 -24.01 -17.98
CA VAL A 5 -3.64 -23.22 -16.86
C VAL A 5 -3.71 -21.72 -17.17
N VAL A 6 -3.42 -21.35 -18.43
CA VAL A 6 -3.50 -19.95 -18.89
C VAL A 6 -4.94 -19.44 -18.86
N THR A 7 -5.90 -20.27 -19.25
CA THR A 7 -7.33 -19.89 -19.28
C THR A 7 -7.92 -19.75 -17.87
N SER A 8 -7.52 -20.61 -16.93
CA SER A 8 -7.95 -20.53 -15.53
C SER A 8 -7.40 -19.28 -14.83
N SER A 9 -6.11 -18.99 -15.01
CA SER A 9 -5.46 -17.79 -14.48
C SER A 9 -6.08 -16.50 -15.03
N SER A 10 -6.40 -16.46 -16.33
CA SER A 10 -7.07 -15.31 -16.94
C SER A 10 -8.47 -15.07 -16.39
N ARG A 11 -9.28 -16.12 -16.17
CA ARG A 11 -10.63 -15.96 -15.60
C ARG A 11 -10.62 -15.49 -14.15
N LEU A 12 -9.65 -15.96 -13.37
CA LEU A 12 -9.46 -15.50 -11.99
C LEU A 12 -9.12 -14.01 -11.96
N LEU A 13 -8.22 -13.56 -12.85
CA LEU A 13 -7.84 -12.16 -12.95
C LEU A 13 -9.03 -11.27 -13.34
N GLU A 14 -9.87 -11.69 -14.29
CA GLU A 14 -11.09 -10.94 -14.65
C GLU A 14 -12.04 -10.80 -13.46
N LYS A 15 -12.24 -11.87 -12.69
CA LYS A 15 -13.05 -11.79 -11.46
C LYS A 15 -12.49 -10.76 -10.46
N GLN A 16 -11.18 -10.75 -10.27
CA GLN A 16 -10.51 -9.81 -9.38
C GLN A 16 -10.62 -8.36 -9.87
N ILE A 17 -10.55 -8.14 -11.19
CA ILE A 17 -10.77 -6.82 -11.79
C ILE A 17 -12.19 -6.33 -11.51
N THR A 18 -13.21 -7.19 -11.71
CA THR A 18 -14.60 -6.83 -11.38
C THR A 18 -14.77 -6.54 -9.89
N GLU A 19 -14.24 -7.41 -9.01
CA GLU A 19 -14.28 -7.19 -7.56
C GLU A 19 -13.61 -5.87 -7.16
N TYR A 20 -12.47 -5.54 -7.76
CA TYR A 20 -11.78 -4.28 -7.51
C TYR A 20 -12.59 -3.08 -7.98
N GLN A 21 -13.24 -3.15 -9.14
CA GLN A 21 -14.12 -2.09 -9.63
C GLN A 21 -15.33 -1.88 -8.71
N ASP A 22 -15.89 -2.98 -8.20
CA ASP A 22 -17.09 -2.98 -7.35
C ASP A 22 -16.79 -2.62 -5.88
N LEU A 23 -15.67 -3.05 -5.33
CA LEU A 23 -15.35 -2.90 -3.90
C LEU A 23 -14.22 -1.92 -3.61
N GLY A 24 -13.45 -1.51 -4.63
CA GLY A 24 -12.29 -0.64 -4.50
C GLY A 24 -11.01 -1.38 -4.10
N THR A 25 -11.10 -2.69 -3.84
CA THR A 25 -9.98 -3.54 -3.41
C THR A 25 -10.24 -4.99 -3.83
N THR A 26 -9.17 -5.78 -3.99
CA THR A 26 -9.24 -7.23 -4.20
C THR A 26 -7.93 -7.87 -3.74
N VAL A 27 -7.95 -9.18 -3.48
CA VAL A 27 -6.77 -9.93 -3.05
C VAL A 27 -6.25 -10.78 -4.20
N ILE A 28 -4.98 -10.55 -4.57
CA ILE A 28 -4.25 -11.38 -5.53
C ILE A 28 -3.25 -12.26 -4.77
N ARG A 29 -3.62 -13.53 -4.57
CA ARG A 29 -2.76 -14.50 -3.89
C ARG A 29 -1.63 -14.95 -4.80
N GLN A 30 -0.44 -15.13 -4.20
CA GLN A 30 0.75 -15.61 -4.89
C GLN A 30 1.16 -14.75 -6.11
N CYS A 31 0.92 -13.43 -6.04
CA CYS A 31 1.35 -12.49 -7.08
C CYS A 31 2.86 -12.20 -7.02
N VAL A 32 3.49 -12.45 -5.88
CA VAL A 32 4.94 -12.37 -5.67
C VAL A 32 5.45 -13.79 -5.49
N ASP A 33 6.40 -14.20 -6.34
CA ASP A 33 7.00 -15.53 -6.27
C ASP A 33 8.10 -15.61 -5.20
N ALA A 34 8.55 -16.84 -4.92
CA ALA A 34 9.55 -17.10 -3.89
C ALA A 34 10.91 -16.44 -4.15
N HIS A 35 11.26 -16.18 -5.42
CA HIS A 35 12.49 -15.47 -5.75
C HIS A 35 12.40 -14.01 -5.32
N TRP A 36 11.31 -13.33 -5.69
CA TRP A 36 11.09 -11.95 -5.27
C TRP A 36 10.97 -11.80 -3.75
N LEU A 37 10.28 -12.73 -3.08
CA LEU A 37 10.21 -12.73 -1.61
C LEU A 37 11.61 -12.78 -0.99
N ALA A 38 12.48 -13.68 -1.46
CA ALA A 38 13.83 -13.81 -0.93
C ALA A 38 14.69 -12.55 -1.18
N GLU A 39 14.61 -11.96 -2.38
CA GLU A 39 15.35 -10.74 -2.71
C GLU A 39 14.87 -9.53 -1.90
N LEU A 40 13.55 -9.36 -1.76
CA LEU A 40 12.96 -8.27 -0.98
C LEU A 40 13.29 -8.40 0.51
N SER A 41 13.19 -9.61 1.09
CA SER A 41 13.58 -9.82 2.48
C SER A 41 15.03 -9.41 2.73
N ARG A 42 15.96 -9.79 1.84
CA ARG A 42 17.37 -9.40 1.95
C ARG A 42 17.56 -7.88 1.84
N ALA A 43 16.87 -7.23 0.90
CA ALA A 43 16.97 -5.78 0.70
C ALA A 43 16.41 -5.00 1.89
N ILE A 44 15.31 -5.48 2.49
CA ILE A 44 14.69 -4.89 3.69
C ILE A 44 15.64 -4.99 4.89
N GLU A 45 16.28 -6.14 5.11
CA GLU A 45 17.25 -6.30 6.20
C GLU A 45 18.49 -5.41 6.03
N GLU A 46 18.86 -5.06 4.78
CA GLU A 46 19.89 -4.04 4.54
C GLU A 46 19.37 -2.63 4.83
N ASP A 47 18.16 -2.27 4.36
CA ASP A 47 17.56 -0.96 4.64
C ASP A 47 17.32 -0.72 6.14
N ILE A 48 16.98 -1.76 6.90
CA ILE A 48 16.85 -1.67 8.36
C ILE A 48 18.20 -1.33 9.04
N ARG A 49 19.31 -1.86 8.50
CA ARG A 49 20.68 -1.67 9.03
C ARG A 49 21.31 -0.37 8.56
N SER A 50 21.08 0.01 7.30
CA SER A 50 21.62 1.21 6.67
C SER A 50 20.50 1.88 5.84
N PRO A 51 19.62 2.64 6.50
CA PRO A 51 18.43 3.17 5.83
C PRO A 51 18.78 4.15 4.71
N GLY A 52 17.98 4.07 3.64
CA GLY A 52 18.05 5.03 2.54
C GLY A 52 17.72 6.48 2.94
N PRO A 53 17.87 7.43 2.00
CA PRO A 53 17.82 8.87 2.28
C PRO A 53 16.43 9.39 2.69
N PHE A 54 15.36 8.65 2.42
CA PHE A 54 13.98 9.03 2.77
C PHE A 54 13.42 8.20 3.92
N TYR A 55 14.30 7.64 4.75
CA TYR A 55 13.92 6.95 5.98
C TYR A 55 13.08 7.86 6.88
N HIS A 56 12.00 7.31 7.42
CA HIS A 56 11.18 7.92 8.45
C HIS A 56 10.80 6.85 9.49
N GLY A 57 11.42 6.93 10.67
CA GLY A 57 11.01 6.13 11.82
C GLY A 57 9.75 6.72 12.45
N TYR A 58 8.81 5.85 12.84
CA TYR A 58 7.70 6.27 13.69
C TYR A 58 8.02 5.99 15.15
N LYS A 59 7.67 6.93 16.04
CA LYS A 59 7.75 6.68 17.48
C LYS A 59 6.76 5.57 17.83
N SER A 60 7.26 4.54 18.51
CA SER A 60 6.42 3.44 18.97
C SER A 60 5.48 3.89 20.07
N GLU A 61 4.20 3.57 19.96
CA GLU A 61 3.23 3.83 21.04
C GLU A 61 3.61 3.01 22.29
N GLY A 62 3.82 3.70 23.41
CA GLY A 62 4.20 3.08 24.68
C GLY A 62 5.64 2.55 24.75
N ASP A 63 6.54 3.05 23.88
CA ASP A 63 7.97 2.70 23.82
C ASP A 63 8.24 1.20 23.61
N ARG A 64 7.33 0.48 22.96
CA ARG A 64 7.46 -0.96 22.66
C ARG A 64 7.49 -1.23 21.15
N GLY A 65 8.45 -2.06 20.73
CA GLY A 65 8.66 -2.39 19.32
C GLY A 65 9.32 -1.25 18.54
N ARG A 66 9.48 -1.45 17.24
CA ARG A 66 10.06 -0.48 16.30
C ARG A 66 9.21 -0.44 15.05
N PHE A 67 8.94 0.77 14.58
CA PHE A 67 8.27 0.99 13.30
C PHE A 67 9.21 1.71 12.33
N HIS A 68 9.84 0.92 11.46
CA HIS A 68 10.72 1.39 10.40
C HIS A 68 9.90 1.74 9.16
N GLY A 69 10.05 2.97 8.67
CA GLY A 69 9.44 3.44 7.43
C GLY A 69 10.49 3.98 6.48
N ASN A 70 10.28 3.79 5.18
CA ASN A 70 11.12 4.39 4.15
C ASN A 70 10.31 4.61 2.86
N LEU A 71 10.75 5.52 2.01
CA LEU A 71 10.06 5.94 0.79
C LEU A 71 11.03 5.96 -0.40
N ARG A 72 10.49 5.77 -1.61
CA ARG A 72 11.25 5.92 -2.87
C ARG A 72 12.50 5.04 -2.90
N LEU A 73 12.42 3.84 -2.31
CA LEU A 73 13.53 2.89 -2.28
C LEU A 73 13.93 2.48 -3.71
N TRP A 74 12.97 2.38 -4.62
CA TRP A 74 13.20 2.08 -6.04
C TRP A 74 14.19 3.02 -6.75
N GLU A 75 14.44 4.22 -6.22
CA GLU A 75 15.39 5.18 -6.82
C GLU A 75 16.84 4.93 -6.42
N HIS A 76 17.06 4.23 -5.30
CA HIS A 76 18.37 4.10 -4.67
C HIS A 76 18.78 2.65 -4.42
N ASP A 77 17.83 1.73 -4.43
CA ASP A 77 18.07 0.30 -4.29
C ASP A 77 17.65 -0.45 -5.56
N ARG A 78 18.59 -1.25 -6.08
CA ARG A 78 18.40 -2.00 -7.32
C ARG A 78 17.32 -3.07 -7.21
N THR A 79 17.21 -3.76 -6.07
CA THR A 79 16.25 -4.83 -5.85
C THR A 79 14.83 -4.27 -5.85
N PHE A 80 14.57 -3.19 -5.10
CA PHE A 80 13.27 -2.52 -5.11
C PHE A 80 12.92 -1.99 -6.50
N ARG A 81 13.90 -1.40 -7.20
CA ARG A 81 13.71 -0.94 -8.58
C ARG A 81 13.29 -2.05 -9.52
N GLU A 82 14.02 -3.16 -9.52
CA GLU A 82 13.72 -4.30 -10.38
C GLU A 82 12.38 -4.95 -10.00
N PHE A 83 12.06 -5.05 -8.71
CA PHE A 83 10.76 -5.55 -8.27
C PHE A 83 9.61 -4.67 -8.79
N CYS A 84 9.67 -3.35 -8.58
CA CYS A 84 8.61 -2.44 -9.00
C CYS A 84 8.44 -2.39 -10.53
N LEU A 85 9.52 -2.52 -11.31
CA LEU A 85 9.49 -2.31 -12.76
C LEU A 85 9.47 -3.60 -13.60
N ALA A 86 9.98 -4.72 -13.08
CA ALA A 86 10.18 -5.95 -13.83
C ALA A 86 9.43 -7.17 -13.27
N SER A 87 8.78 -7.05 -12.11
CA SER A 87 7.85 -8.09 -11.63
C SER A 87 6.55 -8.15 -12.45
N ALA A 88 5.60 -8.99 -12.03
CA ALA A 88 4.28 -9.05 -12.64
C ALA A 88 3.40 -7.82 -12.36
N LEU A 89 3.76 -7.00 -11.35
CA LEU A 89 2.91 -5.91 -10.86
C LEU A 89 2.56 -4.87 -11.93
N PRO A 90 3.48 -4.39 -12.79
CA PRO A 90 3.13 -3.43 -13.84
C PRO A 90 2.12 -3.99 -14.84
N GLN A 91 2.21 -5.27 -15.22
CA GLN A 91 1.24 -5.87 -16.15
C GLN A 91 -0.12 -6.08 -15.47
N ILE A 92 -0.15 -6.45 -14.19
CA ILE A 92 -1.39 -6.54 -13.41
C ILE A 92 -2.03 -5.15 -13.30
N ALA A 93 -1.27 -4.10 -12.95
CA ALA A 93 -1.79 -2.73 -12.86
C ALA A 93 -2.37 -2.25 -14.19
N ALA A 94 -1.68 -2.50 -15.31
CA ALA A 94 -2.16 -2.15 -16.64
C ALA A 94 -3.53 -2.78 -16.94
N ARG A 95 -3.76 -4.02 -16.51
CA ARG A 95 -5.05 -4.71 -16.66
C ARG A 95 -6.14 -4.09 -15.79
N PHE A 96 -5.85 -3.84 -14.52
CA PHE A 96 -6.80 -3.23 -13.58
C PHE A 96 -7.21 -1.82 -13.99
N LEU A 97 -6.25 -1.03 -14.47
CA LEU A 97 -6.47 0.35 -14.91
C LEU A 97 -6.98 0.46 -16.35
N ALA A 98 -7.11 -0.68 -17.06
CA ALA A 98 -7.39 -0.73 -18.50
C ALA A 98 -6.49 0.22 -19.32
N SER A 99 -5.20 0.25 -18.99
CA SER A 99 -4.22 1.18 -19.57
C SER A 99 -3.14 0.45 -20.37
N GLN A 100 -2.66 1.10 -21.44
CA GLN A 100 -1.50 0.63 -22.22
C GLN A 100 -0.17 0.98 -21.56
N LYS A 101 -0.16 1.95 -20.63
CA LYS A 101 1.03 2.41 -19.92
C LYS A 101 0.69 2.69 -18.46
N VAL A 102 1.55 2.21 -17.58
CA VAL A 102 1.53 2.53 -16.15
C VAL A 102 2.84 3.23 -15.80
N ASN A 103 2.76 4.22 -14.91
CA ASN A 103 3.95 4.88 -14.35
C ASN A 103 3.98 4.57 -12.86
N LEU A 104 5.15 4.20 -12.35
CA LEU A 104 5.37 4.09 -10.91
C LEU A 104 5.40 5.51 -10.31
N LEU A 105 4.57 5.76 -9.29
CA LEU A 105 4.59 7.03 -8.56
C LEU A 105 5.69 6.99 -7.49
N TYR A 106 5.60 6.05 -6.56
CA TYR A 106 6.63 5.73 -5.57
C TYR A 106 6.39 4.31 -5.00
N ASP A 107 7.38 3.81 -4.28
CA ASP A 107 7.24 2.68 -3.36
C ASP A 107 7.46 3.13 -1.91
N GLN A 108 6.90 2.38 -0.96
CA GLN A 108 7.00 2.66 0.46
C GLN A 108 7.18 1.37 1.24
N LEU A 109 8.12 1.40 2.17
CA LEU A 109 8.41 0.29 3.06
C LEU A 109 7.86 0.61 4.46
N PHE A 110 7.19 -0.38 5.04
CA PHE A 110 6.74 -0.37 6.43
C PHE A 110 7.14 -1.69 7.09
N VAL A 111 7.96 -1.61 8.14
CA VAL A 111 8.31 -2.76 8.98
C VAL A 111 7.92 -2.45 10.41
N LYS A 112 6.93 -3.20 10.92
CA LYS A 112 6.47 -3.13 12.32
C LYS A 112 6.98 -4.35 13.06
N GLU A 113 7.94 -4.16 13.96
CA GLU A 113 8.43 -5.25 14.82
C GLU A 113 7.35 -5.69 15.82
N PRO A 114 7.40 -6.93 16.33
CA PRO A 114 6.45 -7.43 17.33
C PRO A 114 6.30 -6.48 18.53
N GLY A 115 5.06 -6.25 18.95
CA GLY A 115 4.74 -5.35 20.05
C GLY A 115 4.60 -3.87 19.66
N THR A 116 4.80 -3.51 18.39
CA THR A 116 4.51 -2.18 17.86
C THR A 116 2.99 -1.97 17.77
N LEU A 117 2.44 -1.12 18.63
CA LEU A 117 0.98 -0.93 18.76
C LEU A 117 0.41 0.13 17.80
N ASN A 118 1.27 0.88 17.11
CA ASN A 118 0.87 1.97 16.22
C ASN A 118 -0.14 1.50 15.17
N ARG A 119 -1.39 1.93 15.33
CA ARG A 119 -2.45 1.68 14.36
C ARG A 119 -2.36 2.68 13.22
N THR A 120 -2.46 2.19 11.99
CA THR A 120 -2.67 3.07 10.84
C THR A 120 -4.14 3.50 10.85
N ARG A 121 -4.40 4.79 11.03
CA ARG A 121 -5.78 5.33 11.06
C ARG A 121 -6.49 5.17 9.72
N TRP A 122 -7.81 5.32 9.73
CA TRP A 122 -8.60 5.40 8.50
C TRP A 122 -8.18 6.62 7.69
N HIS A 123 -8.00 6.42 6.38
CA HIS A 123 -7.64 7.46 5.43
C HIS A 123 -7.97 7.03 4.00
N ASN A 124 -7.92 7.97 3.07
CA ASN A 124 -7.71 7.68 1.66
C ASN A 124 -6.30 8.12 1.28
N ASP A 125 -5.64 7.38 0.38
CA ASP A 125 -4.27 7.70 -0.02
C ASP A 125 -4.22 8.94 -0.93
N GLN A 126 -5.18 9.07 -1.84
CA GLN A 126 -5.13 10.06 -2.92
C GLN A 126 -4.95 11.52 -2.45
N PRO A 127 -5.58 12.00 -1.36
CA PRO A 127 -5.33 13.33 -0.81
C PRO A 127 -3.87 13.60 -0.43
N TYR A 128 -3.06 12.58 -0.16
CA TYR A 128 -1.63 12.72 0.17
C TYR A 128 -0.73 12.87 -1.06
N TRP A 129 -1.26 12.59 -2.26
CA TRP A 129 -0.44 12.49 -3.47
C TRP A 129 -0.52 13.74 -4.33
N PRO A 130 0.59 14.16 -4.96
CA PRO A 130 0.61 15.31 -5.88
C PRO A 130 0.08 14.95 -7.27
N ILE A 131 -1.01 14.17 -7.36
CA ILE A 131 -1.62 13.71 -8.61
C ILE A 131 -3.15 13.88 -8.59
N ARG A 132 -3.77 13.90 -9.77
CA ARG A 132 -5.22 13.97 -9.95
C ARG A 132 -5.70 12.85 -10.88
N GLY A 133 -6.97 12.47 -10.73
CA GLY A 133 -7.64 11.46 -11.55
C GLY A 133 -7.81 10.11 -10.84
N TRP A 134 -8.60 9.22 -11.43
CA TRP A 134 -9.05 7.98 -10.80
C TRP A 134 -8.34 6.71 -11.31
N GLN A 135 -7.49 6.84 -12.33
CA GLN A 135 -6.69 5.73 -12.86
C GLN A 135 -5.37 5.58 -12.07
N VAL A 136 -5.49 5.38 -10.76
CA VAL A 136 -4.38 5.14 -9.83
C VAL A 136 -4.74 3.97 -8.91
N LEU A 137 -3.76 3.15 -8.57
CA LEU A 137 -3.92 2.08 -7.59
C LEU A 137 -2.65 1.90 -6.77
N SER A 138 -2.82 1.35 -5.57
CA SER A 138 -1.72 0.91 -4.70
C SER A 138 -1.66 -0.60 -4.70
N PHE A 139 -0.46 -1.16 -4.78
CA PHE A 139 -0.23 -2.56 -4.37
C PHE A 139 0.25 -2.57 -2.93
N TRP A 140 -0.50 -3.23 -2.06
CA TRP A 140 -0.01 -3.59 -0.74
C TRP A 140 0.47 -5.04 -0.75
N ILE A 141 1.76 -5.24 -0.51
CA ILE A 141 2.42 -6.54 -0.61
C ILE A 141 2.74 -7.04 0.79
N ALA A 142 2.10 -8.13 1.20
CA ALA A 142 2.47 -8.84 2.41
C ALA A 142 3.77 -9.64 2.16
N LEU A 143 4.85 -9.27 2.85
CA LEU A 143 6.12 -9.98 2.82
C LEU A 143 6.25 -11.02 3.95
N ASP A 144 5.42 -10.88 4.98
CA ASP A 144 5.23 -11.85 6.05
C ASP A 144 3.78 -12.36 6.08
N PRO A 145 3.51 -13.50 6.76
CA PRO A 145 2.15 -13.92 7.04
C PRO A 145 1.40 -12.85 7.86
N VAL A 146 0.25 -12.40 7.34
CA VAL A 146 -0.57 -11.36 7.97
C VAL A 146 -1.90 -11.94 8.41
N ARG A 147 -2.23 -11.74 9.68
CA ARG A 147 -3.48 -12.15 10.33
C ARG A 147 -4.27 -10.92 10.74
N HIS A 148 -5.55 -11.13 11.04
CA HIS A 148 -6.47 -10.08 11.49
C HIS A 148 -5.92 -9.29 12.70
N ASP A 149 -5.31 -9.97 13.65
CA ASP A 149 -4.68 -9.41 14.86
C ASP A 149 -3.22 -9.00 14.64
N SER A 150 -2.66 -9.19 13.44
CA SER A 150 -1.24 -8.94 13.14
C SER A 150 -1.05 -8.13 11.84
N GLY A 151 -1.72 -6.97 11.76
CA GLY A 151 -1.44 -5.96 10.74
C GLY A 151 -2.19 -6.14 9.41
N ALA A 152 -3.29 -6.89 9.38
CA ALA A 152 -4.17 -6.93 8.21
C ALA A 152 -4.73 -5.53 7.90
N LEU A 153 -4.73 -5.16 6.62
CA LEU A 153 -5.44 -3.97 6.16
C LEU A 153 -6.95 -4.19 6.26
N GLU A 154 -7.63 -3.09 6.56
CA GLU A 154 -9.09 -2.99 6.55
C GLU A 154 -9.50 -1.97 5.48
N PHE A 155 -10.57 -2.26 4.76
CA PHE A 155 -11.11 -1.39 3.72
C PHE A 155 -12.62 -1.27 3.89
N ILE A 156 -13.19 -0.11 3.56
CA ILE A 156 -14.63 0.05 3.41
C ILE A 156 -14.99 -0.24 1.96
N ALA A 157 -15.78 -1.29 1.76
CA ALA A 157 -16.21 -1.72 0.44
C ALA A 157 -16.94 -0.60 -0.30
N GLY A 158 -16.45 -0.23 -1.49
CA GLY A 158 -17.07 0.79 -2.34
C GLY A 158 -16.78 2.24 -1.95
N SER A 159 -15.96 2.48 -0.92
CA SER A 159 -15.63 3.85 -0.46
C SER A 159 -14.92 4.70 -1.50
N HIS A 160 -14.25 4.10 -2.49
CA HIS A 160 -13.66 4.80 -3.63
C HIS A 160 -14.67 5.53 -4.52
N ARG A 161 -15.98 5.24 -4.38
CA ARG A 161 -17.07 5.89 -5.12
C ARG A 161 -17.84 6.92 -4.31
N TRP A 162 -17.39 7.26 -3.10
CA TRP A 162 -18.07 8.25 -2.28
C TRP A 162 -18.07 9.66 -2.89
N ASP A 163 -17.15 9.94 -3.83
CA ASP A 163 -16.95 11.28 -4.40
C ASP A 163 -16.70 12.34 -3.31
N ARG A 164 -15.91 11.93 -2.31
CA ARG A 164 -15.57 12.69 -1.10
C ARG A 164 -14.07 12.80 -0.98
N TRP A 165 -13.61 13.93 -0.48
CA TRP A 165 -12.19 14.20 -0.26
C TRP A 165 -11.97 14.51 1.21
N PHE A 166 -11.05 13.77 1.82
CA PHE A 166 -10.77 13.91 3.25
C PHE A 166 -9.43 14.57 3.49
N GLN A 167 -9.38 15.44 4.50
CA GLN A 167 -8.17 16.15 4.89
C GLN A 167 -7.07 15.14 5.27
N PRO A 168 -5.89 15.19 4.62
CA PRO A 168 -4.74 14.43 5.07
C PRO A 168 -4.27 14.91 6.44
N GLU A 169 -3.77 13.97 7.24
CA GLU A 169 -3.23 14.22 8.58
C GLU A 169 -1.83 13.60 8.68
N ALA A 170 -1.00 14.03 9.63
CA ALA A 170 0.31 13.38 9.85
C ALA A 170 0.12 12.03 10.55
N PHE A 171 0.81 10.96 10.11
CA PHE A 171 0.76 9.65 10.79
C PHE A 171 1.67 9.64 12.02
N GLY A 172 1.13 10.04 13.16
CA GLY A 172 1.85 10.12 14.44
C GLY A 172 2.93 11.20 14.47
N ASP A 173 3.66 11.26 15.58
CA ASP A 173 4.83 12.12 15.75
C ASP A 173 5.97 11.65 14.82
N THR A 174 5.96 12.12 13.58
CA THR A 174 7.10 11.94 12.67
C THR A 174 8.04 13.12 12.85
N VAL A 175 9.33 12.85 13.11
CA VAL A 175 10.33 13.92 13.27
C VAL A 175 10.39 14.74 11.97
N GLY A 176 10.07 16.04 12.05
CA GLY A 176 10.23 16.98 10.94
C GLY A 176 9.12 17.00 9.88
N GLN A 177 7.92 16.50 10.17
CA GLN A 177 6.75 16.75 9.32
C GLN A 177 5.89 17.89 9.86
N ASP A 178 5.70 18.92 9.04
CA ASP A 178 4.69 19.95 9.25
C ASP A 178 3.29 19.37 9.01
N GLU A 179 2.28 19.95 9.66
CA GLU A 179 0.88 19.61 9.40
C GLU A 179 0.53 19.85 7.92
N TYR A 180 -0.27 18.95 7.34
CA TYR A 180 -0.79 19.16 5.98
C TYR A 180 -1.61 20.45 5.95
N MET A 181 -1.33 21.29 4.95
CA MET A 181 -2.11 22.51 4.72
C MET A 181 -3.60 22.16 4.62
N ALA A 182 -4.41 22.88 5.39
CA ALA A 182 -5.86 22.72 5.36
C ALA A 182 -6.39 23.06 3.95
N ASN A 183 -7.24 22.18 3.42
CA ASN A 183 -7.94 22.39 2.16
C ASN A 183 -9.43 22.59 2.44
N SER A 184 -9.99 23.73 2.05
CA SER A 184 -11.41 24.07 2.27
C SER A 184 -12.38 23.15 1.52
N ASP A 185 -11.91 22.48 0.47
CA ASP A 185 -12.70 21.54 -0.31
C ASP A 185 -12.71 20.13 0.32
N TYR A 186 -11.91 19.90 1.36
CA TYR A 186 -11.77 18.61 2.02
C TYR A 186 -12.50 18.62 3.37
N GLU A 187 -13.10 17.50 3.70
CA GLU A 187 -13.78 17.30 4.98
C GLU A 187 -12.94 16.46 5.95
N PRO A 188 -13.20 16.50 7.26
CA PRO A 188 -12.54 15.61 8.21
C PRO A 188 -12.87 14.13 7.91
N MET A 189 -11.91 13.24 8.15
CA MET A 189 -12.15 11.80 8.07
C MET A 189 -13.26 11.40 9.07
N PRO A 190 -14.31 10.67 8.65
CA PRO A 190 -15.31 10.16 9.55
C PRO A 190 -14.71 9.22 10.60
N ASP A 191 -15.30 9.18 11.79
CA ASP A 191 -14.88 8.26 12.86
C ASP A 191 -15.36 6.83 12.60
N ILE A 192 -14.86 6.24 11.51
CA ILE A 192 -15.15 4.86 11.09
C ILE A 192 -14.78 3.88 12.20
N GLN A 193 -13.75 4.17 12.99
CA GLN A 193 -13.28 3.25 14.03
C GLN A 193 -14.35 3.01 15.10
N ASN A 194 -15.04 4.05 15.52
CA ASN A 194 -16.10 3.94 16.53
C ASN A 194 -17.49 3.76 15.91
N GLN A 195 -17.64 3.95 14.59
CA GLN A 195 -18.92 3.88 13.86
C GLN A 195 -18.94 2.77 12.79
N ARG A 196 -18.25 1.66 13.04
CA ARG A 196 -18.12 0.55 12.07
C ARG A 196 -19.46 -0.02 11.58
N ALA A 197 -20.53 0.10 12.35
CA ALA A 197 -21.85 -0.42 11.97
C ALA A 197 -22.53 0.40 10.85
N ASP A 198 -22.03 1.60 10.58
CA ASP A 198 -22.58 2.50 9.57
C ASP A 198 -21.97 2.28 8.17
N TYR A 199 -21.03 1.34 8.04
CA TYR A 199 -20.22 1.06 6.84
C TYR A 199 -20.18 -0.44 6.53
#